data_AF-W6JT80-F1
#
_entry.id   AF-W6JT80-F1
#
_cell.length_a   1.000
_cell.length_b   1.000
_cell.length_c   1.000
_cell.angle_alpha   90.00
_cell.angle_beta   90.00
_cell.angle_gamma   90.00
#
_symmetry.space_group_name_H-M   'P 1'
#
loop_
_entity.id
_entity.type
_entity.pdbx_description
1 polymer ?
#
loop_
_entity_poly.entity_id
_entity_poly.type
_entity_poly.pdbx_seq_one_letter_code
_entity_poly.pdbx_strand_id
1 'polypeptide(L)'
;MRVVAVGPRRGQVDARILKGVPMTLRPLVNEPAVSAGGVPNITLALWWPAGADAWHCAPDLDPRYDGGVWLFDVIDGQPETYAEWAPHMYDVDIDADALAKIFRHEELREDDILALNPDADVGAVRHRLDEVA
;
A
#
# COMPACT_ATOMS: atom_id res chain seq x y z
N MET A 1 -8.97 11.75 3.13
CA MET A 1 -8.58 11.23 4.45
C MET A 1 -8.72 9.71 4.41
N ARG A 2 -7.64 8.96 4.69
CA ARG A 2 -7.58 7.50 4.49
C ARG A 2 -6.76 6.83 5.60
N VAL A 3 -7.08 5.57 5.90
CA VAL A 3 -6.27 4.66 6.73
C VAL A 3 -6.05 3.38 5.95
N VAL A 4 -4.80 2.91 5.92
CA VAL A 4 -4.45 1.58 5.40
C VAL A 4 -3.96 0.75 6.58
N ALA A 5 -4.49 -0.46 6.71
CA ALA A 5 -4.13 -1.37 7.78
C ALA A 5 -4.03 -2.81 7.27
N VAL A 6 -2.98 -3.53 7.69
CA VAL A 6 -2.71 -4.91 7.28
C VAL A 6 -2.86 -5.83 8.48
N GLY A 7 -3.56 -6.96 8.37
CA GLY A 7 -3.81 -7.89 9.47
C GLY A 7 -2.63 -8.80 9.84
N PRO A 8 -2.54 -9.29 11.10
CA PRO A 8 -1.43 -10.13 11.56
C PRO A 8 -1.42 -11.56 11.02
N ARG A 9 -0.21 -12.09 10.75
CA ARG A 9 0.02 -13.54 10.53
C ARG A 9 0.18 -14.34 11.83
N ARG A 10 0.54 -13.71 12.96
CA ARG A 10 0.63 -14.32 14.30
C ARG A 10 0.39 -13.29 15.41
N GLY A 11 -0.74 -13.43 16.12
CA GLY A 11 -0.94 -13.34 17.58
C GLY A 11 -0.50 -12.14 18.42
N GLN A 12 0.29 -11.18 17.93
CA GLN A 12 0.68 -10.02 18.73
C GLN A 12 0.52 -8.72 17.93
N VAL A 13 -0.48 -7.94 18.32
CA VAL A 13 -0.73 -6.59 17.81
C VAL A 13 -0.39 -5.60 18.92
N ASP A 14 0.46 -4.64 18.59
CA ASP A 14 0.82 -3.57 19.50
C ASP A 14 -0.04 -2.33 19.24
N ALA A 15 -0.82 -1.90 20.22
CA ALA A 15 -1.65 -0.69 20.10
C ALA A 15 -0.84 0.58 19.81
N ARG A 16 0.48 0.58 20.06
CA ARG A 16 1.39 1.67 19.72
C ARG A 16 1.44 1.97 18.21
N ILE A 17 1.06 1.03 17.34
CA ILE A 17 1.05 1.25 15.88
C ILE A 17 0.03 2.31 15.44
N LEU A 18 -0.91 2.67 16.33
CA LEU A 18 -1.92 3.71 16.11
C LEU A 18 -1.62 4.99 16.92
N LYS A 19 -0.45 5.07 17.57
CA LYS A 19 0.00 6.26 18.29
C LYS A 19 0.18 7.42 17.30
N GLY A 20 -0.47 8.54 17.56
CA GLY A 20 -0.36 9.73 16.70
C GLY A 20 -1.46 9.85 15.64
N VAL A 21 -2.38 8.88 15.53
CA VAL A 21 -3.54 9.01 14.65
C VAL A 21 -4.39 10.23 15.06
N PRO A 22 -4.63 11.18 14.15
CA PRO A 22 -5.46 12.36 14.40
C PRO A 22 -6.87 12.02 14.92
N MET A 23 -7.46 12.90 15.71
CA MET A 23 -8.80 12.71 16.25
C MET A 23 -9.86 12.53 15.15
N THR A 24 -9.67 13.17 13.99
CA THR A 24 -10.56 13.02 12.83
C THR A 24 -10.58 11.60 12.28
N LEU A 25 -9.49 10.85 12.40
CA LEU A 25 -9.30 9.48 11.90
C LEU A 25 -9.67 8.39 12.90
N ARG A 26 -9.93 8.77 14.15
CA ARG A 26 -10.26 7.83 15.24
C ARG A 26 -11.50 6.96 15.01
N PRO A 27 -12.56 7.44 14.32
CA PRO A 27 -13.67 6.56 13.95
C PRO A 27 -13.23 5.37 13.10
N LEU A 28 -12.31 5.58 12.14
CA LEU A 28 -11.82 4.55 11.23
C LEU A 28 -10.99 3.48 11.94
N VAL A 29 -10.25 3.88 12.98
CA VAL A 29 -9.44 2.96 13.79
C VAL A 29 -10.29 1.93 14.53
N ASN A 30 -11.50 2.32 14.93
CA ASN A 30 -12.41 1.47 15.68
C ASN A 30 -13.31 0.60 14.77
N GLU A 31 -13.18 0.73 13.45
CA GLU A 31 -13.96 -0.08 12.54
C GLU A 31 -13.61 -1.57 12.65
N PRO A 32 -14.57 -2.48 12.43
CA PRO A 32 -14.32 -3.93 12.45
C PRO A 32 -13.22 -4.40 11.49
N ALA A 33 -12.94 -3.63 10.44
CA ALA A 33 -11.87 -3.92 9.49
C ALA A 33 -10.45 -3.71 10.08
N VAL A 34 -10.35 -2.90 11.14
CA VAL A 34 -9.07 -2.49 11.75
C VAL A 34 -8.92 -3.05 13.17
N SER A 35 -10.04 -3.19 13.89
CA SER A 35 -10.07 -3.60 15.29
C SER A 35 -11.07 -4.75 15.53
N ALA A 36 -10.71 -5.68 16.40
CA ALA A 36 -11.59 -6.73 16.90
C ALA A 36 -11.85 -6.53 18.39
N GLY A 37 -13.11 -6.30 18.78
CA GLY A 37 -13.48 -6.09 20.19
C GLY A 37 -12.82 -4.86 20.82
N GLY A 38 -12.56 -3.81 20.04
CA GLY A 38 -11.87 -2.59 20.48
C GLY A 38 -10.35 -2.73 20.64
N VAL A 39 -9.79 -3.89 20.26
CA VAL A 39 -8.35 -4.12 20.19
C VAL A 39 -7.92 -4.06 18.73
N PRO A 40 -6.88 -3.29 18.38
CA PRO A 40 -6.35 -3.28 17.02
C PRO A 40 -5.99 -4.71 16.58
N ASN A 41 -6.41 -5.10 15.39
CA ASN A 41 -6.12 -6.41 14.78
C ASN A 41 -5.30 -6.23 13.50
N ILE A 42 -4.22 -5.47 13.59
CA ILE A 42 -3.41 -5.00 12.47
C ILE A 42 -1.92 -5.04 12.84
N THR A 43 -1.02 -5.27 11.90
CA THR A 43 0.44 -5.27 12.09
C THR A 43 1.08 -3.95 11.73
N LEU A 44 0.41 -3.13 10.92
CA LEU A 44 0.89 -1.83 10.51
C LEU A 44 -0.29 -0.91 10.18
N ALA A 45 -0.13 0.38 10.47
CA ALA A 45 -1.07 1.42 10.09
C ALA A 45 -0.36 2.62 9.43
N LEU A 46 -0.93 3.07 8.32
CA LEU A 46 -0.64 4.38 7.72
C LEU A 46 -1.90 5.22 7.67
N TRP A 47 -1.74 6.53 7.81
CA TRP A 47 -2.84 7.47 7.68
C TRP A 47 -2.44 8.73 6.90
N TRP A 48 -3.40 9.26 6.15
CA TRP A 48 -3.26 10.54 5.43
C TRP A 48 -4.26 11.57 6.01
N PRO A 49 -3.81 12.45 6.92
CA PRO A 49 -4.61 13.55 7.45
C PRO A 49 -5.05 14.52 6.35
N ALA A 50 -6.18 15.20 6.53
CA ALA A 50 -6.56 16.28 5.61
C ALA A 50 -5.48 17.38 5.59
N GLY A 51 -5.02 17.75 4.40
CA GLY A 51 -3.96 18.75 4.21
C GLY A 51 -2.53 18.24 4.39
N ALA A 52 -2.33 16.95 4.65
CA ALA A 52 -1.00 16.34 4.57
C ALA A 52 -0.53 16.21 3.11
N ASP A 53 0.78 16.20 2.93
CA ASP A 53 1.51 16.00 1.67
C ASP A 53 2.11 14.58 1.55
N ALA A 54 2.09 13.80 2.63
CA ALA A 54 2.56 12.41 2.67
C ALA A 54 1.73 11.53 3.61
N TRP A 55 1.93 10.22 3.51
CA TRP A 55 1.43 9.25 4.49
C TRP A 55 2.20 9.37 5.82
N HIS A 56 1.49 9.18 6.93
CA HIS A 56 2.06 9.18 8.28
C HIS A 56 1.91 7.80 8.93
N CYS A 57 2.86 7.45 9.80
CA CYS A 57 2.83 6.27 10.66
C CYS A 57 3.12 6.64 12.13
N ALA A 58 3.02 5.67 13.03
CA ALA A 58 3.31 5.89 14.45
C ALA A 58 4.81 6.12 14.69
N PRO A 59 5.19 7.14 15.49
CA PRO A 59 6.58 7.38 15.83
C PRO A 59 7.09 6.32 16.80
N ASP A 60 8.37 5.95 16.65
CA ASP A 60 9.12 5.07 17.55
C ASP A 60 8.59 3.63 17.64
N LEU A 61 8.05 3.09 16.53
CA LEU A 61 7.84 1.64 16.46
C LEU A 61 9.20 0.95 16.57
N ASP A 62 9.33 0.07 17.57
CA ASP A 62 10.55 -0.70 17.80
C ASP A 62 10.93 -1.46 16.52
N PRO A 63 12.23 -1.62 16.19
CA PRO A 63 12.65 -2.25 14.93
C PRO A 63 12.19 -3.69 14.68
N ARG A 64 11.53 -4.31 15.65
CA ARG A 64 10.85 -5.60 15.48
C ARG A 64 9.41 -5.46 14.96
N TYR A 65 8.89 -4.23 14.97
CA TYR A 65 7.57 -3.79 14.52
C TYR A 65 7.68 -2.77 13.35
N ASP A 66 8.84 -2.15 13.14
CA ASP A 66 9.13 -1.26 12.00
C ASP A 66 9.28 -2.00 10.66
N GLY A 67 9.31 -3.34 10.70
CA GLY A 67 9.64 -4.22 9.57
C GLY A 67 8.64 -4.18 8.41
N GLY A 68 7.74 -3.20 8.38
CA GLY A 68 6.89 -2.90 7.24
C GLY A 68 6.84 -1.43 6.83
N VAL A 69 7.51 -0.48 7.51
CA VAL A 69 7.50 0.93 7.06
C VAL A 69 8.10 1.05 5.66
N TRP A 70 9.19 0.33 5.41
CA TRP A 70 9.83 0.21 4.10
C TRP A 70 8.93 -0.37 3.00
N LEU A 71 7.86 -1.13 3.35
CA LEU A 71 6.88 -1.62 2.35
C LEU A 71 6.11 -0.46 1.71
N PHE A 72 6.15 0.73 2.31
CA PHE A 72 5.40 1.89 1.88
C PHE A 72 6.28 3.01 1.33
N ASP A 73 7.60 2.83 1.30
CA ASP A 73 8.52 3.79 0.68
C ASP A 73 8.17 3.98 -0.82
N VAL A 74 7.52 2.98 -1.44
CA VAL A 74 7.01 3.04 -2.81
C VAL A 74 5.71 3.83 -3.01
N ILE A 75 5.07 4.31 -1.94
CA ILE A 75 3.82 5.09 -2.02
C ILE A 75 4.14 6.60 -1.99
N ASP A 76 5.06 7.01 -2.85
CA ASP A 76 5.51 8.40 -3.02
C ASP A 76 4.99 9.05 -4.32
N GLY A 77 4.27 8.27 -5.15
CA GLY A 77 3.75 8.73 -6.42
C GLY A 77 4.80 8.84 -7.52
N GLN A 78 6.01 8.31 -7.32
CA GLN A 78 7.07 8.27 -8.33
C GLN A 78 7.20 6.85 -8.93
N PRO A 79 7.08 6.70 -10.26
CA PRO A 79 7.26 5.39 -10.90
C PRO A 79 8.66 4.83 -10.71
N GLU A 80 9.69 5.68 -10.62
CA GLU A 80 11.08 5.26 -10.44
C GLU A 80 11.29 4.51 -9.12
N THR A 81 10.72 5.01 -8.02
CA THR A 81 10.81 4.38 -6.69
C THR A 81 10.17 2.99 -6.70
N TYR A 82 9.02 2.82 -7.37
CA TYR A 82 8.39 1.51 -7.50
C TYR A 82 9.20 0.57 -8.40
N ALA A 83 9.78 1.07 -9.50
CA ALA A 83 10.61 0.29 -10.40
C ALA A 83 11.88 -0.25 -9.72
N GLU A 84 12.50 0.53 -8.81
CA GLU A 84 13.65 0.09 -8.02
C GLU A 84 13.25 -0.97 -6.97
N TRP A 85 12.07 -0.84 -6.37
CA TRP A 85 11.60 -1.73 -5.32
C TRP A 85 11.05 -3.07 -5.84
N ALA A 86 10.33 -3.06 -6.96
CA ALA A 86 9.59 -4.23 -7.46
C ALA A 86 10.44 -5.48 -7.70
N PRO A 87 11.67 -5.40 -8.24
CA PRO A 87 12.54 -6.56 -8.42
C PRO A 87 12.85 -7.28 -7.10
N HIS A 88 12.98 -6.54 -5.99
CA HIS A 88 13.24 -7.12 -4.68
C HIS A 88 12.08 -7.98 -4.13
N MET A 89 10.86 -7.77 -4.65
CA MET A 89 9.66 -8.44 -4.16
C MET A 89 9.09 -9.48 -5.11
N TYR A 90 9.18 -9.22 -6.42
CA TYR A 90 8.58 -10.06 -7.45
C TYR A 90 9.60 -10.81 -8.28
N ASP A 91 10.90 -10.54 -8.10
CA ASP A 91 11.99 -11.17 -8.86
C ASP A 91 11.83 -10.97 -10.38
N VAL A 92 11.31 -9.80 -10.78
CA VAL A 92 11.14 -9.39 -12.17
C VAL A 92 11.63 -7.96 -12.36
N ASP A 93 12.24 -7.70 -13.52
CA ASP A 93 12.50 -6.34 -13.98
C ASP A 93 11.18 -5.73 -14.49
N ILE A 94 10.92 -4.48 -14.10
CA ILE A 94 9.70 -3.77 -14.51
C ILE A 94 10.04 -2.73 -15.57
N ASP A 95 9.32 -2.76 -16.68
CA ASP A 95 9.43 -1.74 -17.73
C ASP A 95 8.96 -0.37 -17.22
N ALA A 96 9.89 0.59 -17.19
CA ALA A 96 9.65 1.91 -16.63
C ALA A 96 8.65 2.74 -17.45
N ASP A 97 8.60 2.56 -18.77
CA ASP A 97 7.69 3.32 -19.64
C ASP A 97 6.24 2.85 -19.44
N ALA A 98 6.02 1.53 -19.39
CA ALA A 98 4.73 0.93 -19.07
C ALA A 98 4.28 1.29 -17.65
N LEU A 99 5.20 1.29 -16.68
CA LEU A 99 4.90 1.70 -15.31
C LEU A 99 4.49 3.18 -15.23
N ALA A 100 5.19 4.07 -15.93
CA ALA A 100 4.88 5.49 -15.92
C ALA A 100 3.48 5.79 -16.48
N LYS A 101 2.96 4.98 -17.41
CA LYS A 101 1.57 5.09 -17.90
C LYS A 101 0.54 4.82 -16.79
N ILE A 102 0.80 3.85 -15.90
CA ILE A 102 -0.06 3.59 -14.73
C ILE A 102 -0.14 4.82 -13.84
N PHE A 103 1.01 5.44 -13.54
CA PHE A 103 1.08 6.64 -12.68
C PHE A 103 0.40 7.85 -13.32
N ARG A 104 0.36 7.94 -14.65
CA ARG A 104 -0.37 8.97 -15.38
C ARG A 104 -1.86 8.63 -15.61
N HIS A 105 -2.32 7.50 -15.08
CA HIS A 105 -3.69 6.99 -15.27
C HIS A 105 -4.08 6.86 -16.76
N GLU A 106 -3.12 6.47 -17.60
CA GLU A 106 -3.38 6.21 -19.01
C GLU A 106 -4.00 4.83 -19.22
N GLU A 107 -4.74 4.66 -20.32
CA GLU A 107 -5.28 3.36 -20.73
C GLU A 107 -4.12 2.40 -21.09
N LEU A 108 -4.04 1.26 -20.42
CA LEU A 108 -3.03 0.24 -20.70
C LEU A 108 -3.39 -0.60 -21.92
N ARG A 109 -2.44 -0.76 -22.85
CA ARG A 109 -2.55 -1.68 -23.97
C ARG A 109 -2.02 -3.07 -23.59
N GLU A 110 -2.29 -4.05 -24.45
CA GLU A 110 -1.78 -5.42 -24.28
C GLU A 110 -0.25 -5.44 -24.17
N ASP A 111 0.44 -4.70 -25.03
CA ASP A 111 1.91 -4.59 -24.99
C ASP A 111 2.40 -4.02 -23.65
N ASP A 112 1.66 -3.08 -23.04
CA ASP A 112 2.02 -2.51 -21.73
C ASP A 112 1.87 -3.55 -20.61
N ILE A 113 0.82 -4.36 -20.67
CA ILE A 113 0.57 -5.43 -19.68
C ILE A 113 1.69 -6.47 -19.74
N LEU A 114 2.06 -6.89 -20.96
CA LEU A 114 3.10 -7.91 -21.16
C LEU A 114 4.51 -7.36 -20.89
N ALA A 115 4.74 -6.05 -21.07
CA ALA A 115 5.98 -5.39 -20.66
C ALA A 115 6.15 -5.37 -19.13
N LEU A 116 5.04 -5.26 -18.37
CA LEU A 116 5.05 -5.29 -16.91
C LEU A 116 5.13 -6.71 -16.34
N ASN A 117 4.49 -7.68 -17.00
CA ASN A 117 4.51 -9.08 -16.62
C ASN A 117 4.32 -9.98 -17.85
N PRO A 118 5.40 -10.58 -18.39
CA PRO A 118 5.33 -11.43 -19.57
C PRO A 118 4.44 -12.67 -19.42
N ASP A 119 4.22 -13.13 -18.19
CA ASP A 119 3.41 -14.31 -17.89
C ASP A 119 1.94 -13.96 -17.58
N ALA A 120 1.53 -12.69 -17.76
CA ALA A 120 0.19 -12.24 -17.47
C ALA A 120 -0.87 -12.80 -18.43
N ASP A 121 -2.01 -13.23 -17.88
CA ASP A 121 -3.24 -13.40 -18.66
C ASP A 121 -3.86 -12.02 -18.94
N VAL A 122 -3.60 -11.50 -20.15
CA VAL A 122 -4.08 -10.19 -20.60
C VAL A 122 -5.60 -10.07 -20.49
N GLY A 123 -6.35 -11.13 -20.79
CA GLY A 123 -7.81 -11.12 -20.71
C GLY A 123 -8.30 -10.94 -19.27
N ALA A 124 -7.69 -11.65 -18.33
CA ALA A 124 -8.00 -11.53 -16.91
C ALA A 124 -7.60 -10.15 -16.35
N VAL A 125 -6.45 -9.60 -16.76
CA VAL A 125 -6.02 -8.26 -16.35
C VAL A 125 -6.99 -7.20 -16.84
N ARG A 126 -7.35 -7.24 -18.13
CA ARG A 126 -8.31 -6.28 -18.71
C ARG A 126 -9.66 -6.32 -18.02
N HIS A 127 -10.19 -7.53 -17.76
CA HIS A 127 -11.45 -7.68 -17.05
C HIS A 127 -11.43 -7.01 -15.66
N ARG A 128 -10.31 -7.10 -14.93
CA ARG A 128 -10.16 -6.41 -13.63
C ARG A 128 -10.01 -4.90 -13.76
N LEU A 129 -9.33 -4.40 -14.81
CA LEU A 129 -9.22 -2.96 -15.05
C LEU A 129 -10.59 -2.33 -15.28
N ASP A 130 -11.50 -3.03 -15.94
CA ASP A 130 -12.88 -2.57 -16.16
C ASP A 130 -13.71 -2.49 -14.86
N GLU A 131 -13.34 -3.20 -13.78
CA GLU A 131 -14.03 -3.11 -12.49
C GLU A 131 -13.66 -1.86 -11.69
N VAL A 132 -12.53 -1.22 -12.01
CA VAL A 132 -11.95 -0.09 -11.25
C VAL A 132 -11.96 1.24 -12.00
N ALA A 133 -12.39 1.25 -13.26
CA ALA A 133 -12.56 2.42 -14.11
C ALA A 133 -13.90 3.15 -13.84
#